data_AF-A0A0Q0K6G5-F1
#
_entry.id   AF-A0A0Q0K6G5-F1
#
_cell.length_a   1.000
_cell.length_b   1.000
_cell.length_c   1.000
_cell.angle_alpha   90.00
_cell.angle_beta   90.00
_cell.angle_gamma   90.00
#
_symmetry.space_group_name_H-M   'P 1'
#
loop_
_entity.id
_entity.type
_entity.pdbx_description
1 polymer ?
#
loop_
_entity_poly.entity_id
_entity_poly.type
_entity_poly.pdbx_seq_one_letter_code
_entity_poly.pdbx_strand_id
1 'polypeptide(L)'
;SLDHYTVIAMDAKDFIVNRSLTKEAWEHRVKDKPNTTFALGAMQEVDPTYTRISIETAERVSNQLSKRTSGNLEFELQGSVPLNVHIRGVSDVDLLAIEADFHTYDARGYMSTSGQYRSPTSRTSVGVLTARRGEMSKALRDAFPAATIDTSGSKAIKLQGGSLARPVDVVPSHWHDTISYQASGQKHDRAVTILVY
;
A
#
# COMPACT_ATOMS: atom_id res chain seq x y z
N SER A 1 24.13 2.06 -18.94
CA SER A 1 23.03 1.11 -19.17
C SER A 1 21.82 1.64 -18.44
N LEU A 2 20.73 1.99 -19.13
CA LEU A 2 19.47 2.33 -18.45
C LEU A 2 18.94 1.07 -17.76
N ASP A 3 18.53 1.20 -16.50
CA ASP A 3 17.98 0.10 -15.72
C ASP A 3 16.60 -0.30 -16.28
N HIS A 4 16.33 -1.59 -16.45
CA HIS A 4 15.08 -2.12 -17.00
C HIS A 4 13.84 -1.56 -16.27
N TYR A 5 13.94 -1.38 -14.95
CA TYR A 5 12.87 -0.78 -14.14
C TYR A 5 12.62 0.70 -14.44
N THR A 6 13.66 1.44 -14.87
CA THR A 6 13.49 2.86 -15.25
C THR A 6 12.77 3.01 -16.58
N VAL A 7 13.00 2.09 -17.52
CA VAL A 7 12.31 2.08 -18.82
C VAL A 7 10.83 1.76 -18.65
N ILE A 8 10.51 0.66 -17.93
CA ILE A 8 9.11 0.27 -17.65
C ILE A 8 8.34 1.41 -16.97
N ALA A 9 8.98 2.09 -16.02
CA ALA A 9 8.30 3.15 -15.30
C ALA A 9 8.15 4.45 -16.10
N MET A 10 9.07 4.77 -17.01
CA MET A 10 8.89 5.84 -17.99
C MET A 10 7.73 5.53 -18.93
N ASP A 11 7.68 4.30 -19.47
CA ASP A 11 6.57 3.86 -20.34
C ASP A 11 5.22 3.91 -19.61
N ALA A 12 5.18 3.47 -18.34
CA ALA A 12 3.96 3.54 -17.52
C ALA A 12 3.53 4.99 -17.25
N LYS A 13 4.48 5.90 -17.01
CA LYS A 13 4.19 7.33 -16.83
C LYS A 13 3.65 7.97 -18.09
N ASP A 14 4.32 7.76 -19.22
CA ASP A 14 3.92 8.31 -20.51
C ASP A 14 2.56 7.76 -20.93
N PHE A 15 2.30 6.48 -20.65
CA PHE A 15 0.99 5.86 -20.82
C PHE A 15 -0.09 6.54 -19.97
N ILE A 16 0.15 6.72 -18.66
CA ILE A 16 -0.80 7.38 -17.75
C ILE A 16 -1.09 8.82 -18.19
N VAL A 17 -0.05 9.59 -18.54
CA VAL A 17 -0.18 10.99 -18.95
C VAL A 17 -0.95 11.10 -20.26
N ASN A 18 -0.62 10.27 -21.26
CA ASN A 18 -1.36 10.25 -22.52
C ASN A 18 -2.83 9.83 -22.33
N ARG A 19 -3.10 8.95 -21.36
CA ARG A 19 -4.44 8.44 -21.08
C ARG A 19 -5.31 9.38 -20.24
N SER A 20 -4.72 10.14 -19.31
CA SER A 20 -5.43 11.22 -18.61
C SER A 20 -5.79 12.39 -19.55
N LEU A 21 -5.06 12.53 -20.65
CA LEU A 21 -5.37 13.47 -21.74
C LEU A 21 -6.38 12.92 -22.76
N THR A 22 -6.56 11.60 -22.86
CA THR A 22 -7.59 10.99 -23.71
C THR A 22 -8.90 10.86 -22.95
N LYS A 23 -9.90 11.60 -23.41
CA LYS A 23 -11.30 11.49 -22.97
C LYS A 23 -11.74 10.03 -22.93
N GLU A 24 -12.25 9.57 -21.79
CA GLU A 24 -12.61 8.17 -21.62
C GLU A 24 -13.79 7.78 -22.53
N ALA A 25 -13.87 6.50 -22.90
CA ALA A 25 -14.84 5.99 -23.88
C ALA A 25 -16.32 6.22 -23.49
N TRP A 26 -16.62 6.55 -22.23
CA TRP A 26 -17.97 6.92 -21.80
C TRP A 26 -18.34 8.37 -22.16
N GLU A 27 -17.36 9.28 -22.28
CA GLU A 27 -17.61 10.67 -22.68
C GLU A 27 -18.21 10.80 -24.09
N HIS A 28 -18.05 9.76 -24.92
CA HIS A 28 -18.56 9.69 -26.29
C HIS A 28 -19.85 8.86 -26.43
N ARG A 29 -20.29 8.13 -25.39
CA ARG A 29 -21.28 7.05 -25.55
C ARG A 29 -22.74 7.50 -25.65
N VAL A 30 -23.09 8.71 -25.22
CA VAL A 30 -24.48 9.20 -25.33
C VAL A 30 -24.49 10.72 -25.56
N LYS A 31 -24.81 11.17 -26.78
CA LYS A 31 -25.24 12.55 -27.01
C LYS A 31 -26.60 12.74 -26.32
N ASP A 32 -26.76 13.86 -25.61
CA ASP A 32 -28.03 14.39 -25.07
C ASP A 32 -28.61 13.80 -23.76
N LYS A 33 -27.84 13.05 -22.94
CA LYS A 33 -28.28 12.63 -21.58
C LYS A 33 -27.18 12.74 -20.51
N PRO A 34 -26.79 13.95 -20.08
CA PRO A 34 -25.65 14.18 -19.18
C PRO A 34 -25.74 13.42 -17.86
N ASN A 35 -26.93 13.30 -17.27
CA ASN A 35 -27.11 12.60 -15.99
C ASN A 35 -26.93 11.07 -16.11
N THR A 36 -27.35 10.49 -17.23
CA THR A 36 -27.21 9.04 -17.50
C THR A 36 -25.79 8.68 -17.88
N THR A 37 -25.11 9.54 -18.65
CA THR A 37 -23.69 9.41 -19.00
C THR A 37 -22.80 9.49 -17.76
N PHE A 38 -23.10 10.41 -16.84
CA PHE A 38 -22.40 10.52 -15.55
C PHE A 38 -22.59 9.28 -14.69
N ALA A 39 -23.82 8.78 -14.56
CA ALA A 39 -24.11 7.58 -13.78
C ALA A 39 -23.42 6.33 -14.36
N LEU A 40 -23.43 6.15 -15.69
CA LEU A 40 -22.78 5.02 -16.36
C LEU A 40 -21.25 5.09 -16.26
N GLY A 41 -20.66 6.28 -16.38
CA GLY A 41 -19.21 6.48 -16.21
C GLY A 41 -18.76 6.21 -14.77
N ALA A 42 -19.53 6.65 -13.77
CA ALA A 42 -19.24 6.40 -12.35
C ALA A 42 -19.38 4.92 -11.93
N MET A 43 -20.16 4.13 -12.68
CA MET A 43 -20.34 2.69 -12.47
C MET A 43 -19.37 1.84 -13.30
N GLN A 44 -18.64 2.44 -14.25
CA GLN A 44 -17.71 1.70 -15.09
C GLN A 44 -16.42 1.43 -14.29
N GLU A 45 -16.04 0.17 -14.22
CA GLU A 45 -14.77 -0.27 -13.63
C GLU A 45 -13.59 0.43 -14.31
N VAL A 46 -12.62 0.86 -13.51
CA VAL A 46 -11.39 1.48 -14.02
C VAL A 46 -10.62 0.45 -14.85
N ASP A 47 -9.96 0.92 -15.92
CA ASP A 47 -9.19 0.06 -16.80
C ASP A 47 -8.19 -0.80 -16.00
N PRO A 48 -8.17 -2.14 -16.19
CA PRO A 48 -7.30 -3.07 -15.46
C PRO A 48 -5.80 -2.70 -15.50
N THR A 49 -5.39 -1.93 -16.51
CA THR A 49 -4.02 -1.42 -16.66
C THR A 49 -3.62 -0.52 -15.50
N TYR A 50 -4.54 0.28 -14.96
CA TYR A 50 -4.24 1.15 -13.83
C TYR A 50 -3.99 0.35 -12.54
N THR A 51 -4.80 -0.67 -12.29
CA THR A 51 -4.61 -1.61 -11.19
C THR A 51 -3.28 -2.33 -11.32
N ARG A 52 -2.92 -2.78 -12.53
CA ARG A 52 -1.62 -3.41 -12.81
C ARG A 52 -0.45 -2.46 -12.49
N ILE A 53 -0.47 -1.21 -12.96
CA ILE A 53 0.62 -0.25 -12.69
C ILE A 53 0.75 0.02 -11.18
N SER A 54 -0.35 0.10 -10.45
CA SER A 54 -0.33 0.25 -8.99
C SER A 54 0.32 -0.95 -8.30
N ILE A 55 -0.03 -2.18 -8.72
CA ILE A 55 0.59 -3.42 -8.21
C ILE A 55 2.09 -3.44 -8.52
N GLU A 56 2.49 -3.20 -9.77
CA GLU A 56 3.91 -3.19 -10.17
C GLU A 56 4.72 -2.13 -9.42
N THR A 57 4.13 -0.96 -9.19
CA THR A 57 4.76 0.12 -8.40
C THR A 57 4.93 -0.32 -6.95
N ALA A 58 3.92 -0.96 -6.35
CA ALA A 58 3.98 -1.49 -4.99
C ALA A 58 5.01 -2.61 -4.83
N GLU A 59 5.06 -3.55 -5.78
CA GLU A 59 6.05 -4.62 -5.85
C GLU A 59 7.46 -4.04 -5.94
N ARG A 60 7.66 -2.99 -6.73
CA ARG A 60 8.96 -2.33 -6.83
C ARG A 60 9.39 -1.69 -5.51
N VAL A 61 8.48 -1.01 -4.80
CA VAL A 61 8.78 -0.39 -3.50
C VAL A 61 9.04 -1.46 -2.43
N SER A 62 8.17 -2.46 -2.32
CA SER A 62 8.32 -3.56 -1.36
C SER A 62 9.62 -4.36 -1.58
N ASN A 63 10.00 -4.63 -2.84
CA ASN A 63 11.26 -5.28 -3.19
C ASN A 63 12.51 -4.49 -2.76
N GLN A 64 12.44 -3.16 -2.75
CA GLN A 64 13.55 -2.34 -2.24
C GLN A 64 13.59 -2.34 -0.72
N LEU A 65 12.43 -2.31 -0.06
CA LEU A 65 12.33 -2.42 1.40
C LEU A 65 12.87 -3.77 1.88
N SER A 66 12.37 -4.89 1.34
CA SER A 66 12.79 -6.24 1.75
C SER A 66 14.30 -6.50 1.63
N LYS A 67 14.97 -5.87 0.67
CA LYS A 67 16.43 -6.00 0.46
C LYS A 67 17.27 -5.10 1.35
N ARG A 68 16.70 -4.02 1.89
CA ARG A 68 17.44 -2.92 2.52
C ARG A 68 17.09 -2.70 3.98
N THR A 69 16.00 -3.29 4.45
CA THR A 69 15.64 -3.34 5.87
C THR A 69 16.03 -4.69 6.46
N SER A 70 16.28 -4.72 7.76
CA SER A 70 16.54 -5.91 8.55
C SER A 70 15.23 -6.61 8.96
N GLY A 71 15.31 -7.88 9.37
CA GLY A 71 14.15 -8.64 9.84
C GLY A 71 13.12 -8.94 8.77
N ASN A 72 11.95 -9.45 9.18
CA ASN A 72 10.93 -9.89 8.24
C ASN A 72 9.82 -8.84 8.05
N LEU A 73 9.66 -8.37 6.82
CA LEU A 73 8.54 -7.51 6.42
C LEU A 73 7.60 -8.28 5.49
N GLU A 74 6.32 -8.30 5.85
CA GLU A 74 5.23 -8.67 4.97
C GLU A 74 4.66 -7.41 4.31
N PHE A 75 4.14 -7.55 3.09
CA PHE A 75 3.61 -6.43 2.32
C PHE A 75 2.18 -6.73 1.87
N GLU A 76 1.29 -5.78 2.10
CA GLU A 76 -0.11 -5.88 1.69
C GLU A 76 -0.55 -4.56 1.05
N LEU A 77 -1.35 -4.66 -0.02
CA LEU A 77 -1.99 -3.50 -0.60
C LEU A 77 -3.28 -3.19 0.16
N GLN A 78 -3.50 -1.93 0.50
CA GLN A 78 -4.75 -1.45 1.08
C GLN A 78 -5.41 -0.42 0.15
N GLY A 79 -6.60 0.05 0.53
CA GLY A 79 -7.32 1.10 -0.15
C GLY A 79 -8.18 0.56 -1.28
N SER A 80 -8.38 1.39 -2.29
CA SER A 80 -9.28 1.08 -3.41
C SER A 80 -8.59 0.31 -4.55
N VAL A 81 -7.25 0.14 -4.48
CA VAL A 81 -6.45 -0.59 -5.51
C VAL A 81 -6.79 -2.08 -5.51
N PRO A 82 -6.78 -2.78 -4.35
CA PRO A 82 -7.10 -4.21 -4.31
C PRO A 82 -8.55 -4.52 -4.66
N LEU A 83 -9.45 -3.55 -4.50
CA LEU A 83 -10.90 -3.72 -4.65
C LEU A 83 -11.42 -3.20 -6.01
N ASN A 84 -10.57 -2.61 -6.83
CA ASN A 84 -10.92 -1.97 -8.11
C ASN A 84 -12.12 -0.98 -8.05
N VAL A 85 -12.27 -0.27 -6.92
CA VAL A 85 -13.37 0.69 -6.69
C VAL A 85 -12.92 2.15 -6.83
N HIS A 86 -11.79 2.40 -7.49
CA HIS A 86 -11.32 3.76 -7.71
C HIS A 86 -12.25 4.52 -8.66
N ILE A 87 -12.65 5.74 -8.29
CA ILE A 87 -13.50 6.62 -9.09
C ILE A 87 -12.68 7.66 -9.88
N ARG A 88 -11.34 7.64 -9.72
CA ARG A 88 -10.37 8.52 -10.40
C ARG A 88 -9.22 7.67 -10.94
N GLY A 89 -8.87 7.83 -12.22
CA GLY A 89 -7.81 7.07 -12.91
C GLY A 89 -6.37 7.31 -12.41
N VAL A 90 -6.18 8.14 -11.37
CA VAL A 90 -4.91 8.38 -10.69
C VAL A 90 -5.19 8.28 -9.18
N SER A 91 -4.96 7.10 -8.60
CA SER A 91 -5.07 6.91 -7.16
C SER A 91 -3.72 6.48 -6.61
N ASP A 92 -3.43 6.94 -5.38
CA ASP A 92 -2.20 6.61 -4.67
C ASP A 92 -2.22 5.14 -4.24
N VAL A 93 -1.04 4.54 -4.14
CA VAL A 93 -0.87 3.17 -3.66
C VAL A 93 -0.67 3.17 -2.16
N ASP A 94 -1.62 2.63 -1.40
CA ASP A 94 -1.44 2.37 0.03
C ASP A 94 -0.75 1.02 0.24
N LEU A 95 0.52 1.05 0.66
CA LEU A 95 1.34 -0.15 0.89
C LEU A 95 1.56 -0.34 2.39
N LEU A 96 0.92 -1.35 2.97
CA LEU A 96 1.21 -1.80 4.34
C LEU A 96 2.57 -2.50 4.34
N ALA A 97 3.50 -2.00 5.16
CA ALA A 97 4.76 -2.66 5.45
C ALA A 97 4.68 -3.21 6.88
N ILE A 98 4.41 -4.51 6.98
CA ILE A 98 4.01 -5.20 8.21
C ILE A 98 5.25 -5.86 8.82
N GLU A 99 5.63 -5.46 10.02
CA GLU A 99 6.61 -6.19 10.85
C GLU A 99 6.01 -7.54 11.23
N ALA A 100 6.57 -8.62 10.67
CA ALA A 100 6.08 -9.97 10.90
C ALA A 100 6.58 -10.56 12.23
N ASP A 101 7.73 -10.07 12.72
CA ASP A 101 8.37 -10.57 13.95
C ASP A 101 7.75 -10.00 15.23
N PHE A 102 6.72 -9.16 15.11
CA PHE A 102 6.00 -8.55 16.22
C PHE A 102 4.50 -8.52 15.94
N HIS A 103 3.70 -8.86 16.94
CA HIS A 103 2.26 -8.71 16.90
C HIS A 103 1.72 -8.42 18.29
N THR A 104 0.53 -7.82 18.35
CA THR A 104 -0.25 -7.73 19.59
C THR A 104 -1.44 -8.67 19.50
N TYR A 105 -2.13 -8.91 20.60
CA TYR A 105 -3.26 -9.84 20.62
C TYR A 105 -4.28 -9.43 21.69
N ASP A 106 -5.54 -9.81 21.47
CA ASP A 106 -6.60 -9.69 22.47
C ASP A 106 -6.39 -10.70 23.61
N ALA A 107 -6.18 -10.21 24.83
CA ALA A 107 -5.92 -11.07 26.00
C ALA A 107 -7.10 -12.01 26.34
N ARG A 108 -8.31 -11.68 25.89
CA ARG A 108 -9.54 -12.47 26.12
C ARG A 108 -9.78 -13.56 25.07
N GLY A 109 -8.97 -13.62 24.01
CA GLY A 109 -9.17 -14.60 22.95
C GLY A 109 -8.77 -16.02 23.35
N TYR A 110 -9.20 -16.99 22.54
CA TYR A 110 -9.01 -18.41 22.82
C TYR A 110 -7.53 -18.81 22.90
N MET A 111 -6.69 -18.34 21.97
CA MET A 111 -5.24 -18.63 21.97
C MET A 111 -4.54 -18.04 23.20
N SER A 112 -4.94 -16.84 23.60
CA SER A 112 -4.42 -16.19 24.82
C SER A 112 -4.79 -16.96 26.09
N THR A 113 -6.08 -17.25 26.27
CA THR A 113 -6.58 -17.95 27.47
C THR A 113 -6.13 -19.41 27.56
N SER A 114 -5.82 -20.05 26.43
CA SER A 114 -5.24 -21.40 26.38
C SER A 114 -3.71 -21.44 26.50
N GLY A 115 -3.04 -20.30 26.70
CA GLY A 115 -1.59 -20.23 26.92
C GLY A 115 -0.74 -20.50 25.67
N GLN A 116 -1.25 -20.15 24.48
CA GLN A 116 -0.47 -20.26 23.24
C GLN A 116 0.52 -19.10 23.06
N TYR A 117 0.24 -17.92 23.60
CA TYR A 117 1.19 -16.81 23.66
C TYR A 117 2.09 -16.94 24.90
N ARG A 118 3.25 -17.61 24.74
CA ARG A 118 4.08 -18.07 25.87
C ARG A 118 5.20 -17.12 26.30
N SER A 119 5.48 -16.06 25.55
CA SER A 119 6.64 -15.18 25.81
C SER A 119 6.42 -13.77 25.29
N PRO A 120 5.58 -12.94 25.96
CA PRO A 120 5.38 -11.56 25.57
C PRO A 120 6.68 -10.77 25.72
N THR A 121 6.99 -9.95 24.72
CA THR A 121 8.12 -9.01 24.76
C THR A 121 7.74 -7.73 25.51
N SER A 122 8.74 -6.98 26.00
CA SER A 122 8.56 -5.63 26.54
C SER A 122 8.49 -4.54 25.46
N ARG A 123 8.72 -4.89 24.19
CA ARG A 123 8.60 -3.96 23.05
C ARG A 123 7.14 -3.51 22.92
N THR A 124 6.94 -2.23 22.61
CA THR A 124 5.62 -1.64 22.38
C THR A 124 5.39 -1.40 20.89
N SER A 125 4.13 -1.39 20.44
CA SER A 125 3.76 -1.07 19.06
C SER A 125 4.38 0.24 18.58
N VAL A 126 4.32 1.30 19.41
CA VAL A 126 4.95 2.59 19.10
C VAL A 126 6.44 2.42 18.90
N GLY A 127 7.16 1.80 19.85
CA GLY A 127 8.61 1.62 19.75
C GLY A 127 9.03 0.81 18.51
N VAL A 128 8.32 -0.28 18.22
CA VAL A 128 8.58 -1.12 17.04
C VAL A 128 8.35 -0.33 15.75
N LEU A 129 7.18 0.29 15.61
CA LEU A 129 6.82 0.96 14.36
C LEU A 129 7.61 2.25 14.14
N THR A 130 8.00 2.97 15.20
CA THR A 130 8.90 4.13 15.08
C THR A 130 10.28 3.72 14.58
N ALA A 131 10.86 2.65 15.14
CA ALA A 131 12.15 2.13 14.69
C ALA A 131 12.07 1.70 13.22
N ARG A 132 11.02 0.96 12.86
CA ARG A 132 10.77 0.52 11.48
C ARG A 132 10.53 1.67 10.52
N ARG A 133 9.79 2.71 10.92
CA ARG A 133 9.61 3.92 10.11
C ARG A 133 10.94 4.59 9.80
N GLY A 134 11.84 4.69 10.78
CA GLY A 134 13.18 5.26 10.59
C GLY A 134 14.01 4.46 9.59
N GLU A 135 14.02 3.14 9.74
CA GLU A 135 14.73 2.22 8.85
C GLU A 135 14.20 2.26 7.41
N MET A 136 12.88 2.15 7.24
CA MET A 136 12.22 2.28 5.94
C MET A 136 12.51 3.63 5.29
N SER A 137 12.44 4.73 6.05
CA SER A 137 12.70 6.07 5.53
C SER A 137 14.12 6.19 4.94
N LYS A 138 15.11 5.56 5.59
CA LYS A 138 16.48 5.51 5.07
C LYS A 138 16.57 4.64 3.83
N ALA A 139 16.06 3.40 3.90
CA ALA A 139 16.07 2.45 2.79
C ALA A 139 15.43 3.02 1.51
N LEU A 140 14.33 3.75 1.65
CA LEU A 140 13.61 4.37 0.54
C LEU A 140 14.35 5.55 -0.07
N ARG A 141 15.00 6.39 0.75
CA ARG A 141 15.86 7.48 0.23
C ARG A 141 17.05 6.91 -0.55
N ASP A 142 17.65 5.84 -0.06
CA ASP A 142 18.79 5.18 -0.72
C ASP A 142 18.35 4.48 -2.02
N ALA A 143 17.15 3.87 -2.04
CA ALA A 143 16.64 3.14 -3.20
C ALA A 143 16.07 4.05 -4.31
N PHE A 144 15.52 5.21 -3.95
CA PHE A 144 14.83 6.11 -4.87
C PHE A 144 15.38 7.55 -4.77
N PRO A 145 16.66 7.79 -5.10
CA PRO A 145 17.32 9.08 -4.90
C PRO A 145 16.70 10.24 -5.72
N ALA A 146 16.01 9.91 -6.83
CA ALA A 146 15.32 10.90 -7.67
C ALA A 146 13.85 11.11 -7.28
N ALA A 147 13.32 10.37 -6.31
CA ALA A 147 11.96 10.53 -5.81
C ALA A 147 11.93 11.45 -4.58
N THR A 148 10.83 12.19 -4.43
CA THR A 148 10.54 12.94 -3.22
C THR A 148 10.03 11.97 -2.16
N ILE A 149 10.70 11.93 -1.01
CA ILE A 149 10.34 11.09 0.14
C ILE A 149 9.91 12.01 1.30
N ASP A 150 8.60 12.08 1.55
CA ASP A 150 8.01 12.85 2.63
C ASP A 150 7.71 11.96 3.84
N THR A 151 8.37 12.28 4.96
CA THR A 151 8.21 11.58 6.24
C THR A 151 7.49 12.43 7.29
N SER A 152 7.01 13.62 6.94
CA SER A 152 6.40 14.59 7.86
C SER A 152 5.02 14.18 8.36
N GLY A 153 4.28 13.40 7.57
CA GLY A 153 2.97 12.87 7.96
C GLY A 153 3.08 11.82 9.08
N SER A 154 2.05 11.73 9.93
CA SER A 154 2.10 10.86 11.11
C SER A 154 1.87 9.37 10.85
N LYS A 155 1.25 9.01 9.72
CA LYS A 155 0.79 7.65 9.44
C LYS A 155 1.60 6.91 8.38
N ALA A 156 2.09 7.61 7.36
CA ALA A 156 2.73 7.01 6.19
C ALA A 156 4.02 7.75 5.81
N ILE A 157 4.90 7.07 5.09
CA ILE A 157 6.03 7.65 4.36
C ILE A 157 5.54 7.79 2.92
N LYS A 158 5.44 9.01 2.41
CA LYS A 158 4.95 9.26 1.05
C LYS A 158 6.11 9.30 0.07
N LEU A 159 5.98 8.61 -1.06
CA LEU A 159 6.96 8.55 -2.12
C LEU A 159 6.31 8.99 -3.43
N GLN A 160 6.91 9.95 -4.12
CA GLN A 160 6.40 10.39 -5.42
C GLN A 160 7.51 10.94 -6.31
N GLY A 161 7.27 10.94 -7.62
CA GLY A 161 8.22 11.48 -8.60
C GLY A 161 9.33 10.49 -9.00
N GLY A 162 10.45 11.00 -9.49
CA GLY A 162 11.56 10.19 -9.99
C GLY A 162 11.13 9.19 -11.06
N SER A 163 11.40 7.91 -10.82
CA SER A 163 10.96 6.81 -11.70
C SER A 163 9.75 6.05 -11.15
N LEU A 164 8.98 6.58 -10.18
CA LEU A 164 7.76 5.93 -9.70
C LEU A 164 6.56 6.32 -10.55
N ALA A 165 5.87 5.35 -11.15
CA ALA A 165 4.71 5.59 -12.01
C ALA A 165 3.50 6.16 -11.24
N ARG A 166 3.42 5.87 -9.94
CA ARG A 166 2.40 6.36 -9.02
C ARG A 166 3.01 6.82 -7.69
N PRO A 167 2.36 7.76 -6.99
CA PRO A 167 2.64 7.99 -5.59
C PRO A 167 2.36 6.73 -4.76
N VAL A 168 3.18 6.49 -3.75
CA VAL A 168 3.05 5.36 -2.83
C VAL A 168 3.11 5.88 -1.40
N ASP A 169 2.09 5.54 -0.61
CA ASP A 169 2.04 5.76 0.83
C ASP A 169 2.43 4.45 1.52
N VAL A 170 3.67 4.40 2.03
CA VAL A 170 4.15 3.25 2.81
C VAL A 170 3.74 3.42 4.26
N VAL A 171 2.96 2.47 4.79
CA VAL A 171 2.39 2.52 6.13
C VAL A 171 3.08 1.48 7.02
N PRO A 172 3.97 1.91 7.95
CA PRO A 172 4.54 1.02 8.95
C PRO A 172 3.44 0.42 9.82
N SER A 173 3.41 -0.91 9.89
CA SER A 173 2.35 -1.64 10.56
C SER A 173 2.84 -2.95 11.18
N HIS A 174 2.01 -3.57 12.00
CA HIS A 174 2.20 -4.93 12.51
C HIS A 174 0.84 -5.60 12.70
N TRP A 175 0.84 -6.91 12.85
CA TRP A 175 -0.40 -7.66 13.05
C TRP A 175 -0.99 -7.49 14.46
N HIS A 176 -2.32 -7.57 14.54
CA HIS A 176 -3.08 -7.69 15.77
C HIS A 176 -4.02 -8.91 15.72
N ASP A 177 -3.78 -9.87 16.60
CA ASP A 177 -4.54 -11.10 16.71
C ASP A 177 -5.82 -10.85 17.50
N THR A 178 -6.90 -10.56 16.77
CA THR A 178 -8.23 -10.32 17.34
C THR A 178 -8.79 -11.58 18.02
N ILE A 179 -9.83 -11.42 18.85
CA ILE A 179 -10.58 -12.57 19.38
C ILE A 179 -11.05 -13.52 18.27
N SER A 180 -11.57 -12.98 17.15
CA SER A 180 -12.04 -13.79 16.02
C SER A 180 -10.92 -14.56 15.35
N TYR A 181 -9.78 -13.91 15.10
CA TYR A 181 -8.59 -14.56 14.53
C TYR A 181 -8.09 -15.68 15.44
N GLN A 182 -8.07 -15.45 16.75
CA GLN A 182 -7.66 -16.48 17.71
C GLN A 182 -8.57 -17.70 17.74
N ALA A 183 -9.83 -17.57 17.29
CA ALA A 183 -10.76 -18.69 17.18
C ALA A 183 -10.68 -19.38 15.81
N SER A 184 -10.51 -18.61 14.73
CA SER A 184 -10.62 -19.12 13.36
C SER A 184 -9.27 -19.48 12.72
N GLY A 185 -8.18 -18.82 13.12
CA GLY A 185 -6.89 -18.84 12.44
C GLY A 185 -6.90 -18.21 11.04
N GLN A 186 -7.99 -17.57 10.63
CA GLN A 186 -8.17 -17.04 9.28
C GLN A 186 -7.65 -15.61 9.17
N LYS A 187 -6.74 -15.36 8.22
CA LYS A 187 -6.09 -14.04 8.04
C LYS A 187 -7.08 -12.86 7.93
N HIS A 188 -8.25 -13.04 7.31
CA HIS A 188 -9.23 -11.98 7.17
C HIS A 188 -9.85 -11.52 8.51
N ASP A 189 -9.78 -12.36 9.55
CA ASP A 189 -10.20 -11.99 10.90
C ASP A 189 -9.08 -11.27 11.68
N ARG A 190 -7.86 -11.27 11.16
CA ARG A 190 -6.70 -10.62 11.78
C ARG A 190 -6.73 -9.12 11.46
N ALA A 191 -6.44 -8.30 12.47
CA ALA A 191 -6.38 -6.85 12.29
C ALA A 191 -4.95 -6.37 12.03
N VAL A 192 -4.82 -5.17 11.49
CA VAL A 192 -3.54 -4.48 11.29
C VAL A 192 -3.50 -3.28 12.23
N THR A 193 -2.40 -3.12 12.96
CA THR A 193 -2.09 -1.92 13.74
C THR A 193 -1.10 -1.06 12.97
N ILE A 194 -1.42 0.22 12.83
CA ILE A 194 -0.55 1.20 12.16
C ILE A 194 -0.01 2.21 13.16
N LEU A 195 1.12 2.82 12.84
CA LEU A 195 1.66 3.93 13.63
C LEU A 195 0.80 5.18 13.43
N VAL A 196 0.36 5.80 14.51
CA VAL A 196 -0.28 7.12 14.50
C VAL A 196 0.42 7.98 15.54
N TYR A 197 1.12 9.01 15.08
CA TYR A 197 1.60 10.13 15.89
C TYR A 197 0.56 11.26 15.96
#